data_AF-A0A9D4WLM5-F1
#
_entry.id   AF-A0A9D4WLM5-F1
#
_cell.length_a   1.000
_cell.length_b   1.000
_cell.length_c   1.000
_cell.angle_alpha   90.00
_cell.angle_beta   90.00
_cell.angle_gamma   90.00
#
_symmetry.space_group_name_H-M   'P 1'
#
loop_
_entity.id
_entity.type
_entity.pdbx_description
1 polymer ?
#
loop_
_entity_poly.entity_id
_entity_poly.type
_entity_poly.pdbx_seq_one_letter_code
_entity_poly.pdbx_strand_id
1 'polypeptide(L)'
;FLFQSEGINIFLSGFVPTENLRFREDSLTFKVAETPQETAEEAQTYARYKYPTMTKTQGNFRLRVVEGEFTDSQIVVMLGENGTGKTTFIRVLAGLLKPDVVEGGSEVEMPEFNVSYKSQKISPKFQSTVRHLLHQKNP
;
A
#
# COMPACT_ATOMS: atom_id res chain seq x y z
N PHE A 1 8.46 -28.07 17.09
CA PHE A 1 7.49 -27.61 16.07
C PHE A 1 6.06 -27.49 16.61
N LEU A 2 5.49 -28.47 17.33
CA LEU A 2 4.11 -28.42 17.89
C LEU A 2 3.84 -27.26 18.89
N PHE A 3 4.82 -26.89 19.74
CA PHE A 3 4.63 -25.79 20.71
C PHE A 3 4.56 -24.39 20.08
N GLN A 4 5.15 -24.17 18.91
CA GLN A 4 5.10 -22.86 18.24
C GLN A 4 3.72 -22.59 17.62
N SER A 5 3.09 -23.60 17.03
CA SER A 5 1.75 -23.48 16.45
C SER A 5 0.67 -23.17 17.50
N GLU A 6 0.80 -23.74 18.70
CA GLU A 6 -0.15 -23.50 19.78
C GLU A 6 -0.07 -22.05 20.30
N GLY A 7 1.15 -21.52 20.46
CA GLY A 7 1.36 -20.12 20.80
C GLY A 7 0.82 -19.14 19.76
N ILE A 8 0.98 -19.45 18.46
CA ILE A 8 0.41 -18.64 17.37
C ILE A 8 -1.13 -18.65 17.44
N ASN A 9 -1.77 -19.80 17.66
CA ASN A 9 -3.23 -19.89 17.74
C ASN A 9 -3.79 -19.14 18.96
N ILE A 10 -3.11 -19.18 20.11
CA ILE A 10 -3.42 -18.35 21.28
C ILE A 10 -3.29 -16.87 20.95
N PHE A 11 -2.25 -16.48 20.22
CA PHE A 11 -2.07 -15.10 19.76
C PHE A 11 -3.20 -14.66 18.80
N LEU A 12 -3.59 -15.52 17.86
CA LEU A 12 -4.66 -15.25 16.90
C LEU A 12 -6.04 -15.20 17.58
N SER A 13 -6.28 -16.00 18.62
CA SER A 13 -7.55 -16.00 19.36
C SER A 13 -7.72 -14.79 20.27
N GLY A 14 -6.63 -14.20 20.77
CA GLY A 14 -6.67 -13.08 21.73
C GLY A 14 -6.89 -13.50 23.19
N PHE A 15 -6.83 -14.82 23.48
CA PHE A 15 -7.15 -15.39 24.78
C PHE A 15 -6.15 -16.48 25.19
N VAL A 16 -5.63 -16.39 26.42
CA VAL A 16 -4.69 -17.32 27.06
C VAL A 16 -5.46 -18.21 28.03
N PRO A 17 -5.77 -19.47 27.67
CA PRO A 17 -6.64 -20.33 28.49
C PRO A 17 -6.03 -20.71 29.84
N THR A 18 -4.72 -20.92 29.90
CA THR A 18 -3.99 -21.34 31.11
C THR A 18 -4.01 -20.28 32.21
N GLU A 19 -4.15 -19.01 31.84
CA GLU A 19 -4.20 -17.87 32.76
C GLU A 19 -5.61 -17.26 32.87
N ASN A 20 -6.58 -17.80 32.12
CA ASN A 20 -7.91 -17.23 31.95
C ASN A 20 -7.86 -15.72 31.61
N LEU A 21 -6.93 -15.33 30.72
CA LEU A 21 -6.62 -13.94 30.40
C LEU A 21 -6.97 -13.62 28.95
N ARG A 22 -7.79 -12.59 28.73
CA ARG A 22 -8.09 -12.01 27.41
C ARG A 22 -7.26 -10.73 27.22
N PHE A 23 -6.42 -10.69 26.20
CA PHE A 23 -5.60 -9.50 25.86
C PHE A 23 -6.07 -8.80 24.58
N ARG A 24 -7.03 -9.39 23.85
CA ARG A 24 -7.73 -8.76 22.73
C ARG A 24 -9.19 -9.23 22.70
N GLU A 25 -10.10 -8.30 22.45
CA GLU A 25 -11.53 -8.59 22.33
C GLU A 25 -11.83 -9.51 21.14
N ASP A 26 -11.36 -9.12 19.96
CA ASP A 26 -11.62 -9.83 18.70
C ASP A 26 -10.50 -10.81 18.31
N SER A 27 -10.82 -11.88 17.59
CA SER A 27 -9.82 -12.77 17.00
C SER A 27 -9.28 -12.22 15.66
N LEU A 28 -8.04 -12.56 15.31
CA LEU A 28 -7.51 -12.29 13.98
C LEU A 28 -7.89 -13.44 13.05
N THR A 29 -8.77 -13.16 12.09
CA THR A 29 -9.19 -14.12 11.07
C THR A 29 -8.69 -13.68 9.71
N PHE A 30 -8.02 -14.57 8.98
CA PHE A 30 -7.63 -14.33 7.60
C PHE A 30 -8.79 -14.73 6.70
N LYS A 31 -9.48 -13.73 6.13
CA LYS A 31 -10.47 -13.99 5.10
C LYS A 31 -9.73 -14.42 3.84
N VAL A 32 -9.91 -15.67 3.43
CA VAL A 32 -9.63 -16.07 2.05
C VAL A 32 -10.78 -15.48 1.25
N ALA A 33 -10.57 -14.28 0.70
CA ALA A 33 -11.53 -13.71 -0.23
C ALA A 33 -11.51 -14.59 -1.47
N GLU A 34 -12.62 -15.29 -1.74
CA GLU A 34 -12.89 -15.73 -3.10
C GLU A 34 -13.00 -14.46 -3.93
N THR A 35 -12.09 -14.28 -4.89
CA THR A 35 -12.20 -13.18 -5.87
C THR A 35 -13.58 -13.27 -6.49
N PRO A 36 -14.47 -12.27 -6.29
CA PRO A 36 -15.73 -12.26 -7.01
C PRO A 36 -15.41 -12.35 -8.50
N GLN A 37 -16.05 -13.28 -9.22
CA GLN A 37 -16.03 -13.21 -10.68
C GLN A 37 -16.77 -11.93 -11.06
N GLU A 38 -16.04 -10.87 -11.33
CA GLU A 38 -16.61 -9.61 -11.80
C GLU A 38 -17.36 -9.88 -13.10
N THR A 39 -18.64 -9.55 -13.11
CA THR A 39 -19.46 -9.64 -14.32
C THR A 39 -18.98 -8.56 -15.30
N ALA A 40 -19.05 -8.79 -16.61
CA ALA A 40 -18.57 -7.82 -17.61
C ALA A 40 -19.21 -6.42 -17.50
N GLU A 41 -20.38 -6.33 -16.88
CA GLU A 41 -21.12 -5.10 -16.58
C GLU A 41 -20.53 -4.32 -15.38
N GLU A 42 -19.99 -5.02 -14.37
CA GLU A 42 -19.37 -4.42 -13.17
C GLU A 42 -17.99 -3.83 -13.52
N ALA A 43 -17.24 -4.51 -14.40
CA ALA A 43 -15.92 -4.07 -14.85
C ALA A 43 -15.91 -2.73 -15.63
N GLN A 44 -17.06 -2.32 -16.20
CA GLN A 44 -17.18 -1.04 -16.93
C GLN A 44 -17.41 0.17 -16.00
N THR A 45 -17.83 -0.07 -14.76
CA THR A 45 -18.14 1.02 -13.81
C THR A 45 -16.88 1.53 -13.10
N TYR A 46 -15.84 0.70 -12.99
CA TYR A 46 -14.62 1.02 -12.28
C TYR A 46 -13.72 2.00 -13.05
N ALA A 47 -13.20 3.00 -12.34
CA ALA A 47 -12.17 3.88 -12.84
C ALA A 47 -10.86 3.11 -13.02
N ARG A 48 -10.38 3.06 -14.27
CA ARG A 48 -9.09 2.44 -14.61
C ARG A 48 -7.98 3.48 -14.60
N TYR A 49 -7.00 3.27 -13.73
CA TYR A 49 -5.79 4.06 -13.64
C TYR A 49 -4.64 3.32 -14.32
N LYS A 50 -3.92 4.00 -15.21
CA LYS A 50 -2.78 3.44 -15.93
C LYS A 50 -1.53 4.22 -15.59
N TYR A 51 -0.39 3.55 -15.54
CA TYR A 51 0.90 4.21 -15.49
C TYR A 51 1.82 3.62 -16.57
N PRO A 52 2.59 4.46 -17.28
CA PRO A 52 3.46 3.99 -18.35
C PRO A 52 4.74 3.35 -17.80
N THR A 53 5.49 2.71 -18.70
CA THR A 53 6.84 2.24 -18.38
C THR A 53 7.73 3.45 -18.08
N MET A 54 8.46 3.39 -16.97
CA MET A 54 9.29 4.51 -16.51
C MET A 54 10.61 4.04 -15.89
N THR A 55 11.59 4.92 -15.93
CA THR A 55 12.88 4.73 -15.26
C THR A 55 13.17 5.87 -14.30
N LYS A 56 13.68 5.53 -13.11
CA LYS A 56 14.17 6.49 -12.11
C LYS A 56 15.52 6.06 -11.56
N THR A 57 16.48 6.98 -11.58
CA THR A 57 17.82 6.81 -11.03
C THR A 57 17.97 7.66 -9.78
N GLN A 58 18.54 7.09 -8.73
CA GLN A 58 18.91 7.78 -7.49
C GLN A 58 20.31 7.32 -7.06
N GLY A 59 21.32 8.16 -7.30
CA GLY A 59 22.71 7.78 -7.11
C GLY A 59 23.06 6.53 -7.92
N ASN A 60 23.48 5.47 -7.25
CA ASN A 60 23.90 4.20 -7.88
C ASN A 60 22.72 3.23 -8.12
N PHE A 61 21.50 3.60 -7.73
CA PHE A 61 20.32 2.76 -7.87
C PHE A 61 19.48 3.18 -9.08
N ARG A 62 19.13 2.23 -9.94
CA ARG A 62 18.23 2.44 -11.08
C ARG A 62 16.99 1.55 -10.94
N LEU A 63 15.83 2.18 -10.85
CA LEU A 63 14.53 1.52 -10.86
C LEU A 63 13.93 1.61 -12.26
N ARG A 64 13.58 0.47 -12.84
CA ARG A 64 12.73 0.39 -14.03
C ARG A 64 11.38 -0.19 -13.62
N VAL A 65 10.31 0.50 -13.93
CA VAL A 65 8.93 0.04 -13.70
C VAL A 65 8.29 -0.17 -15.06
N VAL A 66 7.76 -1.36 -15.30
CA VAL A 66 6.99 -1.67 -16.51
C VAL A 66 5.59 -1.12 -16.36
N GLU A 67 4.99 -0.68 -17.46
CA GLU A 67 3.61 -0.20 -17.49
C GLU A 67 2.62 -1.17 -16.81
N GLY A 68 1.57 -0.60 -16.23
CA GLY A 68 0.54 -1.37 -15.56
C GLY A 68 -0.71 -0.55 -15.35
N GLU A 69 -1.76 -1.25 -14.91
CA GLU A 69 -3.05 -0.65 -14.59
C GLU A 69 -3.59 -1.19 -13.27
N PHE A 70 -4.42 -0.38 -12.62
CA PHE A 70 -5.18 -0.77 -11.43
C PHE A 70 -6.56 -0.11 -11.48
N THR A 71 -7.54 -0.74 -10.83
CA THR A 71 -8.91 -0.22 -10.72
C THR A 71 -9.13 0.43 -9.37
N ASP A 72 -10.17 1.24 -9.24
CA ASP A 72 -10.70 1.60 -7.92
C ASP A 72 -11.20 0.33 -7.19
N SER A 73 -11.23 0.40 -5.87
CA SER A 73 -11.59 -0.71 -4.97
C SER A 73 -10.63 -1.93 -4.99
N GLN A 74 -9.53 -1.88 -5.73
CA GLN A 74 -8.49 -2.90 -5.71
C GLN A 74 -7.45 -2.65 -4.59
N ILE A 75 -7.03 -3.72 -3.91
CA ILE A 75 -5.87 -3.69 -3.01
C ILE A 75 -4.68 -4.31 -3.74
N VAL A 76 -3.69 -3.49 -4.08
CA VAL A 76 -2.45 -3.93 -4.72
C VAL A 76 -1.33 -4.05 -3.68
N VAL A 77 -0.74 -5.25 -3.57
CA VAL A 77 0.36 -5.53 -2.64
C VAL A 77 1.69 -5.53 -3.40
N MET A 78 2.63 -4.67 -2.99
CA MET A 78 4.00 -4.66 -3.50
C MET A 78 4.92 -5.47 -2.60
N LEU A 79 5.53 -6.52 -3.14
CA LEU A 79 6.48 -7.39 -2.44
C LEU A 79 7.90 -7.23 -3.00
N GLY A 80 8.89 -7.62 -2.21
CA GLY A 80 10.31 -7.61 -2.57
C GLY A 80 11.20 -7.13 -1.42
N GLU A 81 12.50 -7.33 -1.55
CA GLU A 81 13.49 -6.98 -0.51
C GLU A 81 13.62 -5.47 -0.27
N ASN A 82 14.21 -5.08 0.85
CA ASN A 82 14.53 -3.68 1.08
C ASN A 82 15.53 -3.18 0.03
N GLY A 83 15.31 -1.98 -0.51
CA GLY A 83 16.15 -1.43 -1.57
C GLY A 83 15.71 -1.77 -2.99
N THR A 84 14.67 -2.59 -3.21
CA THR A 84 14.16 -2.89 -4.57
C THR A 84 13.41 -1.74 -5.24
N GLY A 85 13.26 -0.59 -4.57
CA GLY A 85 12.64 0.60 -5.15
C GLY A 85 11.13 0.74 -4.92
N LYS A 86 10.48 -0.10 -4.11
CA LYS A 86 9.04 0.02 -3.78
C LYS A 86 8.65 1.43 -3.30
N THR A 87 9.36 1.95 -2.31
CA THR A 87 9.10 3.31 -1.79
C THR A 87 9.37 4.39 -2.84
N THR A 88 10.34 4.18 -3.72
CA THR A 88 10.65 5.07 -4.85
C THR A 88 9.49 5.07 -5.85
N PHE A 89 8.98 3.90 -6.22
CA PHE A 89 7.83 3.76 -7.11
C PHE A 89 6.59 4.46 -6.56
N ILE A 90 6.24 4.21 -5.29
CA ILE A 90 5.10 4.87 -4.63
C ILE A 90 5.25 6.40 -4.65
N ARG A 91 6.47 6.92 -4.42
CA ARG A 91 6.71 8.37 -4.48
C ARG A 91 6.55 8.93 -5.88
N VAL A 92 6.87 8.16 -6.92
CA VAL A 92 6.62 8.56 -8.30
C VAL A 92 5.13 8.60 -8.60
N LEU A 93 4.38 7.55 -8.23
CA LEU A 93 2.92 7.54 -8.37
C LEU A 93 2.24 8.67 -7.56
N ALA A 94 2.76 9.02 -6.39
CA ALA A 94 2.24 10.10 -5.57
C ALA A 94 2.64 11.51 -6.05
N GLY A 95 3.36 11.64 -7.18
CA GLY A 95 3.87 12.92 -7.69
C GLY A 95 4.98 13.55 -6.83
N LEU A 96 5.46 12.86 -5.79
CA LEU A 96 6.52 13.33 -4.90
C LEU A 96 7.92 13.19 -5.51
N LEU A 97 8.04 12.42 -6.60
CA LEU A 97 9.28 12.22 -7.33
C LEU A 97 8.98 12.13 -8.84
N LYS A 98 9.68 12.88 -9.68
CA LYS A 98 9.53 12.78 -11.14
C LYS A 98 10.40 11.64 -11.70
N PRO A 99 9.89 10.80 -12.63
CA PRO A 99 10.73 9.83 -13.34
C PRO A 99 11.77 10.56 -14.21
N ASP A 100 12.87 9.88 -14.56
CA ASP A 100 13.89 10.45 -15.46
C ASP A 100 13.49 10.24 -16.93
N VAL A 101 12.89 9.09 -17.22
CA VAL A 101 12.41 8.71 -18.56
C VAL A 101 11.04 8.06 -18.42
N VAL A 102 10.14 8.41 -19.33
CA VAL A 102 8.87 7.72 -19.56
C VAL A 102 8.89 7.18 -20.98
N GLU A 103 8.70 5.87 -21.14
CA GLU A 103 8.63 5.23 -22.46
C GLU A 103 7.20 5.40 -23.00
N GLY A 104 7.05 5.84 -24.25
CA GLY A 104 5.73 6.09 -24.87
C GLY A 104 5.63 7.36 -25.74
N GLY A 105 6.68 8.19 -25.76
CA GLY A 105 6.75 9.42 -26.56
C GLY A 105 6.74 10.68 -25.70
N SER A 106 7.00 11.84 -26.31
CA SER A 106 7.09 13.15 -25.63
C SER A 106 5.76 13.67 -25.06
N GLU A 107 4.65 12.98 -25.29
CA GLU A 107 3.30 13.37 -24.86
C GLU A 107 2.75 12.52 -23.70
N VAL A 108 3.46 11.47 -23.29
CA VAL A 108 3.00 10.58 -22.20
C VAL A 108 3.52 11.11 -20.87
N GLU A 109 2.72 11.97 -20.24
CA GLU A 109 2.98 12.43 -18.87
C GLU A 109 2.46 11.43 -17.83
N MET A 110 3.04 11.50 -16.62
CA MET A 110 2.51 10.76 -15.48
C MET A 110 1.14 11.32 -15.10
N PRO A 111 0.08 10.50 -15.07
CA PRO A 111 -1.24 10.99 -14.69
C PRO A 111 -1.24 11.52 -13.25
N GLU A 112 -1.96 12.62 -13.04
CA GLU A 112 -2.17 13.16 -11.70
C GLU A 112 -3.19 12.32 -10.95
N PHE A 113 -2.74 11.71 -9.86
CA PHE A 113 -3.59 10.96 -8.95
C PHE A 113 -3.85 11.76 -7.67
N ASN A 114 -5.08 11.77 -7.18
CA ASN A 114 -5.37 12.26 -5.84
C ASN A 114 -4.97 11.21 -4.80
N VAL A 115 -3.73 11.28 -4.30
CA VAL A 115 -3.12 10.24 -3.47
C VAL A 115 -3.03 10.66 -2.01
N SER A 116 -3.52 9.80 -1.12
CA SER A 116 -3.14 9.83 0.30
C SER A 116 -1.87 9.00 0.51
N TYR A 117 -0.77 9.67 0.87
CA TYR A 117 0.53 9.03 1.09
C TYR A 117 0.89 8.95 2.58
N LYS A 118 1.17 7.74 3.07
CA LYS A 118 1.70 7.50 4.41
C LYS A 118 3.19 7.12 4.36
N SER A 119 4.06 7.98 4.90
CA SER A 119 5.51 7.74 4.97
C SER A 119 5.84 6.48 5.79
N GLN A 120 6.80 5.69 5.31
CA GLN A 120 7.32 4.52 6.03
C GLN A 120 8.05 4.92 7.33
N LYS A 121 8.76 6.06 7.35
CA LYS A 121 9.40 6.60 8.56
C LYS A 121 8.48 7.62 9.21
N ILE A 122 8.13 7.37 10.47
CA ILE A 122 7.35 8.29 11.31
C ILE A 122 8.32 9.16 12.08
N SER A 123 8.27 10.46 11.85
CA SER A 123 8.98 11.45 12.66
C SER A 123 8.00 12.60 12.92
N PRO A 124 7.73 12.94 14.20
CA PRO A 124 6.79 14.00 14.50
C PRO A 124 7.37 15.34 14.01
N LYS A 125 6.70 15.94 13.03
CA LYS A 125 7.04 17.27 12.49
C LYS A 125 6.06 18.35 12.92
N PHE A 126 5.03 17.97 13.66
CA PHE A 126 3.93 18.83 14.06
C PHE A 126 4.03 19.13 15.55
N GLN A 127 3.96 20.41 15.92
CA GLN A 127 4.18 20.86 17.30
C GLN A 127 2.90 20.97 18.15
N SER A 128 1.72 20.76 17.56
CA SER A 128 0.44 20.86 18.28
C SER A 128 -0.18 19.46 18.52
N THR A 129 -1.35 19.43 19.15
CA THR A 129 -2.04 18.21 19.52
C THR A 129 -2.51 17.41 18.31
N VAL A 130 -2.67 16.09 18.49
CA VAL A 130 -3.22 15.19 17.46
C VAL A 130 -4.60 15.65 17.00
N ARG A 131 -5.45 16.15 17.92
CA ARG A 131 -6.78 16.71 17.59
C ARG A 131 -6.67 17.82 16.54
N HIS A 132 -5.76 18.77 16.75
CA HIS A 132 -5.57 19.88 15.83
C HIS A 132 -5.05 19.42 14.47
N LEU A 133 -4.12 18.46 14.44
CA LEU A 133 -3.61 17.89 13.20
C LEU A 133 -4.72 17.23 12.37
N LEU A 134 -5.64 16.48 13.01
CA LEU A 134 -6.74 15.82 12.33
C LEU A 134 -7.74 16.81 11.73
N HIS A 135 -8.15 17.84 12.48
CA HIS A 135 -9.03 18.89 11.94
C HIS A 135 -8.38 19.70 10.81
N GLN A 136 -7.06 19.87 10.81
CA GLN A 136 -6.37 20.57 9.74
C GLN A 136 -6.26 19.72 8.45
N LYS A 137 -6.09 18.41 8.59
CA LYS A 137 -5.86 17.50 7.44
C LYS A 137 -7.14 16.99 6.79
N ASN A 138 -8.23 16.91 7.56
CA ASN A 138 -9.54 16.49 7.10
C ASN A 138 -10.56 17.61 7.45
N PRO A 139 -10.60 18.71 6.66
CA PRO A 139 -11.61 19.76 6.84
C PRO A 139 -13.04 19.25 6.59
#